data_AF-A0AAN5Q288-F1
#
_entry.id   AF-A0AAN5Q288-F1
#
_cell.length_a   1.000
_cell.length_b   1.000
_cell.length_c   1.000
_cell.angle_alpha   90.00
_cell.angle_beta   90.00
_cell.angle_gamma   90.00
#
_symmetry.space_group_name_H-M   'P 1'
#
loop_
_entity.id
_entity.type
_entity.pdbx_description
1 polymer ?
#
loop_
_entity_poly.entity_id
_entity_poly.type
_entity_poly.pdbx_seq_one_letter_code
_entity_poly.pdbx_strand_id
1 'polypeptide(L)'
;MNYFIGLCFGLLNAVICYAEPNGSSLPKELIKVNKENNPKCVEFVTYKGELYCSVVPLADSSGDSQVIHYEKQIVRFDDRPWKIAWGKKTDKVVTIEYIPVGDDINNWKELITTQFMPGLINMTPAQFGSQFLYNLNKSGVKYIVHVIEEQPNLLIFEFKIQEPANLQQDEILKITKGKDGIYVLHYAIKKSDMTKENRDKWVKNLKSSFIKAFTP
;
A
#
# COMPACT_ATOMS: atom_id res chain seq x y z
N MET A 1 -22.87 17.71 -11.87
CA MET A 1 -23.95 16.90 -12.47
C MET A 1 -24.18 15.73 -11.52
N ASN A 2 -25.28 15.79 -10.77
CA ASN A 2 -25.67 14.80 -9.78
C ASN A 2 -26.10 13.51 -10.47
N TYR A 3 -25.65 12.36 -9.96
CA TYR A 3 -26.40 11.11 -10.10
C TYR A 3 -26.50 10.42 -8.74
N PHE A 4 -27.72 10.45 -8.22
CA PHE A 4 -28.23 9.65 -7.12
C PHE A 4 -28.92 8.41 -7.72
N ILE A 5 -29.09 7.37 -6.89
CA ILE A 5 -29.98 6.20 -6.99
C ILE A 5 -29.29 4.87 -7.39
N GLY A 6 -29.38 3.91 -6.47
CA GLY A 6 -29.09 2.50 -6.73
C GLY A 6 -29.09 1.60 -5.49
N LEU A 7 -30.13 1.68 -4.65
CA LEU A 7 -30.43 0.70 -3.59
C LEU A 7 -30.87 -0.63 -4.22
N CYS A 8 -30.23 -1.75 -3.85
CA CYS A 8 -30.80 -3.08 -4.03
C CYS A 8 -30.59 -3.92 -2.75
N PHE A 9 -31.70 -4.19 -2.07
CA PHE A 9 -31.83 -5.20 -1.02
C PHE A 9 -31.84 -6.59 -1.65
N GLY A 10 -31.03 -7.51 -1.10
CA GLY A 10 -31.10 -8.93 -1.37
C GLY A 10 -30.82 -9.71 -0.08
N LEU A 11 -31.85 -10.37 0.43
CA LEU A 11 -31.80 -11.31 1.56
C LEU A 11 -31.44 -12.73 1.06
N LEU A 12 -30.85 -13.53 1.97
CA LEU A 12 -30.61 -14.99 1.93
C LEU A 12 -29.51 -15.46 0.94
N ASN A 13 -28.58 -16.38 1.26
CA ASN A 13 -28.49 -17.43 2.27
C ASN A 13 -27.01 -17.61 2.70
N ALA A 14 -26.80 -17.96 3.97
CA ALA A 14 -25.50 -18.39 4.46
C ALA A 14 -25.11 -19.76 3.85
N VAL A 15 -24.11 -19.74 2.99
CA VAL A 15 -23.25 -20.90 2.76
C VAL A 15 -21.88 -20.51 3.31
N ILE A 16 -21.53 -21.10 4.45
CA ILE A 16 -20.16 -21.05 4.96
C ILE A 16 -19.34 -22.00 4.08
N CYS A 17 -18.98 -21.53 2.88
CA CYS A 17 -17.85 -22.08 2.18
C CYS A 17 -16.61 -21.53 2.89
N TYR A 18 -15.93 -22.39 3.65
CA TYR A 18 -14.51 -22.19 3.94
C TYR A 18 -13.78 -22.25 2.61
N ALA A 19 -13.68 -21.10 1.93
CA ALA A 19 -12.67 -20.91 0.92
C ALA A 19 -11.33 -20.94 1.68
N GLU A 20 -10.59 -22.04 1.53
CA GLU A 20 -9.16 -22.01 1.77
C GLU A 20 -8.59 -20.76 1.09
N PRO A 21 -7.66 -20.02 1.72
CA PRO A 21 -7.05 -18.90 1.06
C PRO A 21 -6.27 -19.48 -0.12
N ASN A 22 -6.89 -19.47 -1.31
CA ASN A 22 -6.20 -19.68 -2.56
C ASN A 22 -5.05 -18.69 -2.55
N GLY A 23 -3.84 -19.17 -2.22
CA GLY A 23 -2.62 -18.42 -2.43
C GLY A 23 -2.64 -18.09 -3.91
N SER A 24 -3.00 -16.86 -4.24
CA SER A 24 -3.24 -16.46 -5.62
C SER A 24 -1.99 -16.81 -6.41
N SER A 25 -2.11 -17.75 -7.34
CA SER A 25 -0.99 -18.18 -8.15
C SER A 25 -0.49 -17.01 -8.99
N LEU A 26 0.82 -16.91 -9.18
CA LEU A 26 1.42 -15.97 -10.11
C LEU A 26 0.79 -16.17 -11.51
N PRO A 27 0.30 -15.11 -12.18
CA PRO A 27 -0.18 -15.22 -13.56
C PRO A 27 0.87 -15.84 -14.48
N LYS A 28 0.46 -16.73 -15.40
CA LYS A 28 1.37 -17.56 -16.21
C LYS A 28 2.17 -16.76 -17.23
N GLU A 29 1.69 -15.57 -17.57
CA GLU A 29 2.20 -14.69 -18.62
C GLU A 29 3.32 -13.77 -18.11
N LEU A 30 3.67 -13.84 -16.82
CA LEU A 30 4.66 -12.98 -16.20
C LEU A 30 6.10 -13.48 -16.40
N ILE A 31 6.98 -12.56 -16.81
CA ILE A 31 8.41 -12.80 -17.01
C ILE A 31 9.16 -12.30 -15.77
N LYS A 32 9.96 -13.15 -15.12
CA LYS A 32 10.83 -12.70 -14.01
C LYS A 32 11.87 -11.69 -14.52
N VAL A 33 11.97 -10.53 -13.88
CA VAL A 33 12.94 -9.48 -14.22
C VAL A 33 14.31 -9.84 -13.63
N ASN A 34 15.36 -9.76 -14.45
CA ASN A 34 16.74 -9.99 -14.06
C ASN A 34 17.68 -9.02 -14.80
N LYS A 35 19.00 -9.12 -14.57
CA LYS A 35 19.97 -8.20 -15.20
C LYS A 35 20.19 -8.44 -16.69
N GLU A 36 19.87 -9.63 -17.18
CA GLU A 36 20.13 -10.10 -18.54
C GLU A 36 18.93 -9.82 -19.47
N ASN A 37 17.72 -9.73 -18.91
CA ASN A 37 16.51 -9.37 -19.62
C ASN A 37 16.08 -7.93 -19.28
N ASN A 38 15.87 -7.10 -20.30
CA ASN A 38 15.23 -5.80 -20.16
C ASN A 38 13.94 -5.76 -20.99
N PRO A 39 12.92 -6.56 -20.60
CA PRO A 39 11.67 -6.63 -21.35
C PRO A 39 10.99 -5.25 -21.41
N LYS A 40 10.34 -4.94 -22.54
CA LYS A 40 9.47 -3.75 -22.64
C LYS A 40 8.20 -4.00 -21.82
N CYS A 41 8.29 -3.77 -20.52
CA CYS A 41 7.21 -4.04 -19.58
C CYS A 41 6.06 -3.06 -19.77
N VAL A 42 4.85 -3.62 -19.79
CA VAL A 42 3.61 -2.87 -19.63
C VAL A 42 3.33 -2.70 -18.14
N GLU A 43 3.57 -3.75 -17.34
CA GLU A 43 3.29 -3.74 -15.90
C GLU A 43 4.31 -4.52 -15.07
N PHE A 44 4.38 -4.19 -13.78
CA PHE A 44 5.23 -4.86 -12.81
C PHE A 44 4.41 -5.49 -11.68
N VAL A 45 4.79 -6.72 -11.32
CA VAL A 45 4.17 -7.51 -10.24
C VAL A 45 5.27 -7.95 -9.27
N THR A 46 5.07 -7.75 -7.98
CA THR A 46 5.92 -8.32 -6.93
C THR A 46 5.26 -9.58 -6.38
N TYR A 47 6.02 -10.67 -6.31
CA TYR A 47 5.54 -11.95 -5.76
C TYR A 47 6.69 -12.66 -5.07
N LYS A 48 6.49 -13.06 -3.80
CA LYS A 48 7.50 -13.76 -2.99
C LYS A 48 8.87 -13.07 -2.98
N GLY A 49 8.84 -11.73 -2.91
CA GLY A 49 10.05 -10.89 -2.85
C GLY A 49 10.76 -10.67 -4.18
N GLU A 50 10.23 -11.20 -5.28
CA GLU A 50 10.79 -11.11 -6.63
C GLU A 50 9.96 -10.18 -7.51
N LEU A 51 10.61 -9.49 -8.45
CA LEU A 51 9.95 -8.60 -9.41
C LEU A 51 9.70 -9.34 -10.73
N TYR A 52 8.47 -9.25 -11.20
CA TYR A 52 7.99 -9.81 -12.45
C TYR A 52 7.46 -8.72 -13.35
N CYS A 53 7.50 -8.97 -14.66
CA CYS A 53 7.10 -8.08 -15.72
C CYS A 53 6.01 -8.74 -16.55
N SER A 54 4.93 -8.00 -16.80
CA SER A 54 3.95 -8.36 -17.81
C SER A 54 4.25 -7.59 -19.10
N VAL A 55 4.23 -8.29 -20.22
CA VAL A 55 4.31 -7.69 -21.57
C VAL A 55 2.93 -7.42 -22.17
N VAL A 56 1.86 -7.80 -21.46
CA VAL A 56 0.47 -7.51 -21.78
C VAL A 56 -0.20 -6.80 -20.60
N PRO A 57 -1.19 -5.94 -20.82
CA PRO A 57 -1.93 -5.35 -19.72
C PRO A 57 -2.62 -6.42 -18.86
N LEU A 58 -2.46 -6.38 -17.54
CA LEU A 58 -3.32 -7.13 -16.63
C LEU A 58 -4.64 -6.34 -16.48
N ALA A 59 -5.74 -7.04 -16.17
CA ALA A 59 -7.05 -6.39 -16.00
C ALA A 59 -6.98 -5.20 -15.03
N ASP A 60 -7.70 -4.12 -15.36
CA ASP A 60 -7.77 -2.88 -14.59
C ASP A 60 -6.41 -2.18 -14.37
N SER A 61 -5.49 -2.29 -15.33
CA SER A 61 -4.25 -1.52 -15.30
C SER A 61 -4.40 -0.18 -16.01
N SER A 62 -4.17 0.88 -15.26
CA SER A 62 -3.97 2.24 -15.78
C SER A 62 -2.50 2.68 -15.69
N GLY A 63 -1.60 1.75 -15.35
CA GLY A 63 -0.25 2.06 -14.89
C GLY A 63 0.69 2.52 -16.01
N ASP A 64 1.27 3.70 -15.85
CA ASP A 64 2.50 4.09 -16.54
C ASP A 64 3.65 3.16 -16.09
N SER A 65 4.20 2.37 -17.01
CA SER A 65 5.27 1.40 -16.71
C SER A 65 6.53 2.06 -16.15
N GLN A 66 6.69 3.38 -16.28
CA GLN A 66 7.80 4.14 -15.71
C GLN A 66 7.70 4.32 -14.19
N VAL A 67 6.52 4.11 -13.59
CA VAL A 67 6.28 4.37 -12.16
C VAL A 67 7.22 3.58 -11.26
N ILE A 68 7.56 2.33 -11.61
CA ILE A 68 8.48 1.50 -10.82
C ILE A 68 9.86 2.16 -10.64
N HIS A 69 10.30 2.96 -11.61
CA HIS A 69 11.60 3.63 -11.56
C HIS A 69 11.61 4.81 -10.58
N TYR A 70 10.43 5.27 -10.13
CA TYR A 70 10.33 6.29 -9.11
C TYR A 70 10.42 5.71 -7.70
N GLU A 71 10.15 4.41 -7.53
CA GLU A 71 10.12 3.76 -6.22
C GLU A 71 11.45 3.90 -5.50
N LYS A 72 11.40 4.43 -4.27
CA LYS A 72 12.57 4.66 -3.40
C LYS A 72 12.65 3.70 -2.22
N GLN A 73 11.70 2.78 -2.11
CA GLN A 73 11.60 1.79 -1.03
C GLN A 73 11.59 0.37 -1.59
N ILE A 74 12.12 -0.59 -0.82
CA ILE A 74 11.91 -2.02 -1.01
C ILE A 74 10.84 -2.45 -0.02
N VAL A 75 9.67 -2.80 -0.55
CA VAL A 75 8.53 -3.26 0.23
C VAL A 75 8.59 -4.79 0.35
N ARG A 76 8.37 -5.31 1.56
CA ARG A 76 8.13 -6.74 1.80
C ARG A 76 6.63 -6.98 1.76
N PHE A 77 6.16 -7.56 0.67
CA PHE A 77 4.78 -8.00 0.52
C PHE A 77 4.57 -9.37 1.18
N ASP A 78 3.31 -9.76 1.34
CA ASP A 78 2.97 -11.14 1.67
C ASP A 78 3.10 -12.08 0.44
N ASP A 79 2.73 -13.34 0.61
CA ASP A 79 2.93 -14.38 -0.42
C ASP A 79 1.98 -14.26 -1.62
N ARG A 80 1.16 -13.20 -1.70
CA ARG A 80 0.30 -12.93 -2.86
C ARG A 80 1.04 -12.10 -3.91
N PRO A 81 0.63 -12.15 -5.18
CA PRO A 81 1.13 -11.24 -6.19
C PRO A 81 0.49 -9.85 -6.00
N TRP A 82 1.33 -8.81 -5.96
CA TRP A 82 0.94 -7.41 -5.86
C TRP A 82 1.36 -6.66 -7.12
N LYS A 83 0.45 -5.92 -7.76
CA LYS A 83 0.74 -5.09 -8.94
C LYS A 83 0.78 -3.62 -8.56
N ILE A 84 1.57 -2.83 -9.29
CA ILE A 84 1.45 -1.36 -9.26
C ILE A 84 0.14 -1.01 -9.96
N ALA A 85 -0.75 -0.29 -9.27
CA ALA A 85 -2.01 0.19 -9.83
C ALA A 85 -1.93 1.65 -10.27
N TRP A 86 -1.22 2.47 -9.49
CA TRP A 86 -1.10 3.90 -9.73
C TRP A 86 0.21 4.44 -9.18
N GLY A 87 0.69 5.55 -9.74
CA GLY A 87 1.75 6.32 -9.13
C GLY A 87 1.88 7.70 -9.75
N LYS A 88 2.48 8.61 -8.98
CA LYS A 88 2.73 9.98 -9.39
C LYS A 88 4.01 10.50 -8.78
N LYS A 89 4.81 11.17 -9.60
CA LYS A 89 6.00 11.90 -9.17
C LYS A 89 5.78 13.39 -9.37
N THR A 90 6.08 14.15 -8.33
CA THR A 90 6.20 15.61 -8.34
C THR A 90 7.51 15.99 -7.65
N ASP A 91 7.87 17.27 -7.67
CA ASP A 91 9.06 17.76 -6.96
C ASP A 91 8.93 17.64 -5.43
N LYS A 92 7.70 17.53 -4.90
CA LYS A 92 7.43 17.49 -3.46
C LYS A 92 7.24 16.08 -2.92
N VAL A 93 6.72 15.18 -3.74
CA VAL A 93 6.38 13.82 -3.33
C VAL A 93 6.40 12.85 -4.51
N VAL A 94 6.93 11.66 -4.27
CA VAL A 94 6.71 10.45 -5.08
C VAL A 94 5.71 9.59 -4.33
N THR A 95 4.64 9.16 -5.01
CA THR A 95 3.64 8.23 -4.46
C THR A 95 3.45 7.06 -5.40
N ILE A 96 3.41 5.84 -4.88
CA ILE A 96 3.13 4.62 -5.64
C ILE A 96 2.16 3.76 -4.84
N GLU A 97 1.16 3.23 -5.52
CA GLU A 97 0.08 2.42 -4.95
C GLU A 97 0.10 1.02 -5.56
N TYR A 98 0.02 0.03 -4.69
CA TYR A 98 0.01 -1.38 -5.03
C TYR A 98 -1.26 -2.04 -4.52
N ILE A 99 -1.85 -2.91 -5.34
CA ILE A 99 -3.00 -3.74 -4.97
C ILE A 99 -2.70 -5.21 -5.28
N PRO A 100 -3.37 -6.15 -4.60
CA PRO A 100 -3.31 -7.56 -5.00
C PRO A 100 -3.73 -7.73 -6.47
N VAL A 101 -3.08 -8.65 -7.19
CA VAL A 101 -3.53 -8.99 -8.54
C VAL A 101 -4.96 -9.53 -8.48
N GLY A 102 -5.84 -8.99 -9.32
CA GLY A 102 -7.28 -9.31 -9.35
C GLY A 102 -8.16 -8.33 -8.58
N ASP A 103 -7.58 -7.41 -7.80
CA ASP A 103 -8.32 -6.28 -7.21
C ASP A 103 -8.38 -5.09 -8.21
N ASP A 104 -9.35 -4.21 -7.98
CA ASP A 104 -9.59 -2.94 -8.70
C ASP A 104 -9.17 -1.76 -7.84
N ILE A 105 -8.36 -0.84 -8.37
CA ILE A 105 -7.92 0.36 -7.65
C ILE A 105 -9.06 1.32 -7.31
N ASN A 106 -10.16 1.33 -8.06
CA ASN A 106 -11.31 2.18 -7.73
C ASN A 106 -12.15 1.58 -6.60
N ASN A 107 -12.01 0.28 -6.35
CA ASN A 107 -12.72 -0.47 -5.30
C ASN A 107 -11.80 -1.42 -4.52
N TRP A 108 -10.60 -0.95 -4.17
CA TRP A 108 -9.59 -1.78 -3.53
C TRP A 108 -10.06 -2.26 -2.14
N LYS A 109 -9.66 -3.47 -1.76
CA LYS A 109 -9.89 -4.04 -0.42
C LYS A 109 -8.67 -3.88 0.48
N GLU A 110 -7.50 -4.04 -0.12
CA GLU A 110 -6.19 -3.83 0.52
C GLU A 110 -5.33 -2.95 -0.38
N LEU A 111 -4.57 -2.04 0.23
CA LEU A 111 -3.72 -1.09 -0.46
C LEU A 111 -2.39 -0.97 0.27
N ILE A 112 -1.30 -1.02 -0.51
CA ILE A 112 0.01 -0.57 -0.06
C ILE A 112 0.32 0.73 -0.77
N THR A 113 0.68 1.76 0.00
CA THR A 113 1.11 3.05 -0.56
C THR A 113 2.52 3.35 -0.08
N THR A 114 3.44 3.60 -1.01
CA THR A 114 4.75 4.17 -0.71
C THR A 114 4.72 5.66 -1.00
N GLN A 115 5.32 6.45 -0.11
CA GLN A 115 5.55 7.87 -0.31
C GLN A 115 7.00 8.23 0.02
N PHE A 116 7.60 9.08 -0.80
CA PHE A 116 8.88 9.72 -0.52
C PHE A 116 8.75 11.23 -0.70
N MET A 117 9.07 11.97 0.35
CA MET A 117 9.02 13.44 0.40
C MET A 117 10.45 13.99 0.54
N PRO A 118 11.11 14.38 -0.57
CA PRO A 118 12.47 14.91 -0.54
C PRO A 118 12.55 16.24 0.21
N GLY A 119 13.71 16.54 0.79
CA GLY A 119 14.02 17.83 1.42
C GLY A 119 13.55 17.95 2.87
N LEU A 120 12.76 17.02 3.40
CA LEU A 120 12.31 16.99 4.80
C LEU A 120 13.39 16.48 5.77
N ILE A 121 14.66 16.85 5.57
CA ILE A 121 15.83 16.32 6.31
C ILE A 121 15.86 16.73 7.80
N ASN A 122 15.23 17.86 8.15
CA ASN A 122 15.17 18.36 9.52
C ASN A 122 13.94 17.84 10.28
N MET A 123 13.02 17.17 9.59
CA MET A 123 11.83 16.59 10.22
C MET A 123 12.18 15.25 10.88
N THR A 124 11.60 14.98 12.04
CA THR A 124 11.64 13.63 12.66
C THR A 124 10.40 12.83 12.27
N PRO A 125 10.45 11.49 12.32
CA PRO A 125 9.27 10.65 12.11
C PRO A 125 8.13 10.98 13.07
N ALA A 126 8.44 11.26 14.35
CA ALA A 126 7.44 11.66 15.35
C ALA A 126 6.75 12.99 15.00
N GLN A 127 7.51 13.99 14.52
CA GLN A 127 6.95 15.26 14.04
C GLN A 127 6.04 15.05 12.82
N PHE A 128 6.49 14.23 11.86
CA PHE A 128 5.68 13.91 10.68
C PHE A 128 4.38 13.19 11.08
N GLY A 129 4.48 12.16 11.93
CA GLY A 129 3.33 11.41 12.43
C GLY A 129 2.33 12.30 13.19
N SER A 130 2.83 13.22 14.01
CA SER A 130 1.98 14.20 14.70
C SER A 130 1.25 15.13 13.73
N GLN A 131 1.93 15.60 12.69
CA GLN A 131 1.31 16.43 11.64
C GLN A 131 0.28 15.64 10.83
N PHE A 132 0.56 14.37 10.54
CA PHE A 132 -0.39 13.46 9.89
C PHE A 132 -1.66 13.31 10.72
N LEU A 133 -1.55 12.97 12.00
CA LEU A 133 -2.69 12.80 12.90
C LEU A 133 -3.45 14.12 13.09
N TYR A 134 -2.75 15.25 13.15
CA TYR A 134 -3.38 16.57 13.18
C TYR A 134 -4.23 16.84 11.92
N ASN A 135 -3.72 16.49 10.74
CA ASN A 135 -4.46 16.62 9.48
C ASN A 135 -5.63 15.64 9.40
N LEU A 136 -5.44 14.40 9.89
CA LEU A 136 -6.50 13.40 9.97
C LEU A 136 -7.65 13.90 10.87
N ASN A 137 -7.33 14.45 12.04
CA ASN A 137 -8.32 15.05 12.94
C ASN A 137 -9.10 16.19 12.27
N LYS A 138 -8.43 17.02 11.46
CA LYS A 138 -9.10 18.10 10.70
C LYS A 138 -10.07 17.60 9.62
N SER A 139 -9.95 16.35 9.18
CA SER A 139 -10.91 15.78 8.22
C SER A 139 -12.29 15.50 8.83
N GLY A 140 -12.41 15.54 10.17
CA GLY A 140 -13.66 15.29 10.88
C GLY A 140 -13.95 13.81 11.18
N VAL A 141 -13.05 12.91 10.82
CA VAL A 141 -13.17 11.48 11.18
C VAL A 141 -12.86 11.27 12.67
N LYS A 142 -13.54 10.29 13.28
CA LYS A 142 -13.14 9.79 14.60
C LYS A 142 -12.27 8.57 14.41
N TYR A 143 -11.15 8.51 15.12
CA TYR A 143 -10.19 7.43 14.98
C TYR A 143 -9.55 7.07 16.32
N ILE A 144 -9.03 5.84 16.40
CA ILE A 144 -8.13 5.40 17.47
C ILE A 144 -6.73 5.22 16.89
N VAL A 145 -5.71 5.41 17.73
CA VAL A 145 -4.30 5.24 17.34
C VAL A 145 -3.61 4.32 18.34
N HIS A 146 -2.74 3.47 17.82
CA HIS A 146 -1.85 2.65 18.63
C HIS A 146 -0.43 2.73 18.07
N VAL A 147 0.50 3.26 18.87
CA VAL A 147 1.93 3.28 18.52
C VAL A 147 2.50 1.88 18.71
N ILE A 148 3.08 1.35 17.65
CA ILE A 148 3.69 0.01 17.60
C ILE A 148 5.18 0.09 17.89
N GLU A 149 5.86 1.11 17.38
CA GLU A 149 7.30 1.32 17.56
C GLU A 149 7.67 2.79 17.37
N GLU A 150 8.53 3.30 18.24
CA GLU A 150 9.04 4.67 18.15
C GLU A 150 10.54 4.71 18.46
N GLN A 151 11.31 5.26 17.53
CA GLN A 151 12.75 5.47 17.60
C GLN A 151 13.10 6.80 16.91
N PRO A 152 14.32 7.35 17.09
CA PRO A 152 14.69 8.65 16.49
C PRO A 152 14.48 8.77 14.98
N ASN A 153 14.67 7.66 14.24
CA ASN A 153 14.56 7.61 12.77
C ASN A 153 13.44 6.69 12.27
N LEU A 154 12.59 6.18 13.16
CA LEU A 154 11.49 5.28 12.82
C LEU A 154 10.27 5.55 13.70
N LEU A 155 9.10 5.68 13.10
CA LEU A 155 7.82 5.62 13.79
C LEU A 155 6.92 4.61 13.06
N ILE A 156 6.34 3.67 13.81
CA ILE A 156 5.31 2.77 13.31
C ILE A 156 4.09 2.91 14.21
N PHE A 157 2.94 3.23 13.62
CA PHE A 157 1.67 3.25 14.34
C PHE A 157 0.56 2.71 13.46
N GLU A 158 -0.50 2.28 14.11
CA GLU A 158 -1.76 1.87 13.51
C GLU A 158 -2.81 2.92 13.86
N PHE A 159 -3.68 3.27 12.91
CA PHE A 159 -4.91 3.99 13.22
C PHE A 159 -6.12 3.29 12.60
N LYS A 160 -7.26 3.41 13.28
CA LYS A 160 -8.54 2.88 12.81
C LYS A 160 -9.60 3.96 12.80
N ILE A 161 -10.21 4.20 11.65
CA ILE A 161 -11.35 5.11 11.52
C ILE A 161 -12.60 4.41 12.07
N GLN A 162 -13.18 4.99 13.11
CA GLN A 162 -14.43 4.53 13.75
C GLN A 162 -15.65 5.17 13.10
N GLU A 163 -15.56 6.44 12.71
CA GLU A 163 -16.64 7.20 12.09
C GLU A 163 -16.11 8.16 11.01
N PRO A 164 -16.85 8.34 9.88
CA PRO A 164 -18.12 7.69 9.54
C PRO A 164 -17.92 6.27 8.96
N ALA A 165 -18.98 5.46 8.99
CA ALA A 165 -18.94 4.05 8.59
C ALA A 165 -18.47 3.82 7.15
N ASN A 166 -18.81 4.73 6.23
CA ASN A 166 -18.41 4.65 4.82
C ASN A 166 -16.93 4.98 4.57
N LEU A 167 -16.21 5.46 5.59
CA LEU A 167 -14.77 5.71 5.56
C LEU A 167 -14.01 4.77 6.51
N GLN A 168 -14.63 3.67 6.95
CA GLN A 168 -13.97 2.69 7.81
C GLN A 168 -12.70 2.16 7.15
N GLN A 169 -11.62 2.26 7.91
CA GLN A 169 -10.30 1.86 7.48
C GLN A 169 -9.49 1.49 8.71
N ASP A 170 -8.67 0.46 8.56
CA ASP A 170 -7.65 0.04 9.51
C ASP A 170 -6.31 0.08 8.78
N GLU A 171 -5.38 0.87 9.29
CA GLU A 171 -4.15 1.20 8.58
C GLU A 171 -2.92 1.20 9.49
N ILE A 172 -1.86 0.55 9.04
CA ILE A 172 -0.53 0.61 9.65
C ILE A 172 0.36 1.52 8.80
N LEU A 173 0.99 2.49 9.45
CA LEU A 173 1.97 3.39 8.83
C LEU A 173 3.34 3.13 9.42
N LYS A 174 4.33 3.06 8.53
CA LYS A 174 5.75 3.14 8.87
C LYS A 174 6.32 4.42 8.29
N ILE A 175 6.83 5.28 9.15
CA ILE A 175 7.53 6.52 8.79
C ILE A 175 9.01 6.32 9.12
N THR A 176 9.86 6.44 8.10
CA THR A 176 11.31 6.30 8.24
C THR A 176 11.99 7.60 7.80
N LYS A 177 12.93 8.08 8.61
CA LYS A 177 13.80 9.19 8.22
C LYS A 177 14.98 8.67 7.40
N GLY A 178 15.09 9.13 6.16
CA GLY A 178 16.27 8.89 5.32
C GLY A 178 17.22 10.08 5.31
N LYS A 179 18.31 9.96 4.54
CA LYS A 179 19.31 11.02 4.39
C LYS A 179 18.81 12.25 3.61
N ASP A 180 17.79 12.04 2.76
CA ASP A 180 17.31 12.99 1.76
C ASP A 180 15.84 13.39 1.94
N GLY A 181 15.16 12.83 2.95
CA GLY A 181 13.77 13.15 3.24
C GLY A 181 13.06 12.16 4.14
N ILE A 182 11.73 12.21 4.12
CA ILE A 182 10.85 11.31 4.86
C ILE A 182 10.25 10.27 3.89
N TYR A 183 10.24 9.03 4.36
CA TYR A 183 9.69 7.88 3.66
C TYR A 183 8.50 7.36 4.47
N VAL A 184 7.37 7.16 3.80
CA VAL A 184 6.17 6.61 4.43
C VAL A 184 5.74 5.37 3.67
N LEU A 185 5.39 4.33 4.40
CA LEU A 185 4.83 3.09 3.89
C LEU A 185 3.52 2.84 4.64
N HIS A 186 2.43 2.79 3.88
CA HIS A 186 1.08 2.54 4.37
C HIS A 186 0.68 1.13 3.98
N TYR A 187 0.05 0.40 4.90
CA TYR A 187 -0.79 -0.76 4.60
C TYR A 187 -2.19 -0.48 5.13
N ALA A 188 -3.16 -0.38 4.23
CA ALA A 188 -4.55 -0.07 4.55
C ALA A 188 -5.49 -1.18 4.10
N ILE A 189 -6.56 -1.39 4.88
CA ILE A 189 -7.72 -2.18 4.44
C ILE A 189 -9.01 -1.37 4.58
N LYS A 190 -9.96 -1.55 3.65
CA LYS A 190 -11.30 -0.92 3.74
C LYS A 190 -12.25 -1.70 4.66
N LYS A 191 -11.83 -1.91 5.91
CA LYS A 191 -12.63 -2.54 6.98
C LYS A 191 -12.26 -1.90 8.31
N SER A 192 -13.13 -2.05 9.30
CA SER A 192 -12.90 -1.54 10.67
C SER A 192 -11.86 -2.32 11.47
N ASP A 193 -11.56 -3.57 11.10
CA ASP A 193 -10.61 -4.44 11.79
C ASP A 193 -9.88 -5.36 10.81
N MET A 194 -8.55 -5.29 10.83
CA MET A 194 -7.70 -6.16 10.02
C MET A 194 -7.48 -7.55 10.60
N THR A 195 -8.00 -7.86 11.79
CA THR A 195 -7.72 -9.08 12.57
C THR A 195 -6.28 -9.13 13.08
N LYS A 196 -6.08 -9.80 14.22
CA LYS A 196 -4.75 -9.93 14.85
C LYS A 196 -3.72 -10.62 13.95
N GLU A 197 -4.12 -11.69 13.25
CA GLU A 197 -3.20 -12.46 12.40
C GLU A 197 -2.66 -11.63 11.24
N ASN A 198 -3.56 -10.97 10.48
CA ASN A 198 -3.15 -10.13 9.36
C ASN A 198 -2.38 -8.90 9.85
N ARG A 199 -2.79 -8.31 10.98
CA ARG A 199 -2.05 -7.22 11.64
C ARG A 199 -0.61 -7.62 11.95
N ASP A 200 -0.41 -8.73 12.64
CA ASP A 200 0.94 -9.18 13.03
C ASP A 200 1.81 -9.49 11.81
N LYS A 201 1.21 -10.10 10.77
CA LYS A 201 1.86 -10.31 9.47
C LYS A 201 2.32 -9.01 8.84
N TRP A 202 1.45 -8.00 8.75
CA TRP A 202 1.78 -6.74 8.09
C TRP A 202 2.70 -5.85 8.92
N VAL A 203 2.60 -5.86 10.25
CA VAL A 203 3.60 -5.21 11.12
C VAL A 203 4.99 -5.80 10.85
N LYS A 204 5.12 -7.13 10.79
CA LYS A 204 6.40 -7.79 10.47
C LYS A 204 6.91 -7.37 9.08
N ASN A 205 6.06 -7.42 8.06
CA ASN A 205 6.40 -7.04 6.70
C ASN A 205 6.86 -5.57 6.58
N LEU A 206 6.13 -4.64 7.20
CA LEU A 206 6.50 -3.23 7.22
C LEU A 206 7.84 -3.02 7.93
N LYS A 207 8.07 -3.68 9.07
CA LYS A 207 9.37 -3.63 9.76
C LYS A 207 10.52 -4.13 8.87
N SER A 208 10.31 -5.19 8.10
CA SER A 208 11.30 -5.75 7.18
C SER A 208 11.46 -5.01 5.84
N SER A 209 10.62 -4.01 5.56
CA SER A 209 10.75 -3.12 4.39
C SER A 209 11.81 -2.04 4.64
N PHE A 210 12.52 -1.57 3.63
CA PHE A 210 13.65 -0.64 3.81
C PHE A 210 13.80 0.35 2.65
N ILE A 211 14.49 1.47 2.90
CA ILE A 211 14.80 2.47 1.88
C ILE A 211 15.82 1.87 0.89
N LYS A 212 15.60 2.03 -0.42
CA LYS A 212 16.56 1.59 -1.43
C LYS A 212 17.90 2.30 -1.20
N ALA A 213 18.99 1.55 -1.23
CA ALA A 213 20.32 2.16 -1.22
C ALA A 213 20.44 3.11 -2.42
N PHE A 214 20.88 4.34 -2.16
CA PHE A 214 21.15 5.30 -3.22
C PHE A 214 22.26 4.73 -4.10
N THR A 215 21.92 4.37 -5.34
CA THR A 215 22.94 4.06 -6.35
C THR A 215 23.16 5.38 -7.09
N PRO A 216 24.33 6.03 -6.93
CA PRO A 216 24.64 7.29 -7.59
C PRO A 216 24.65 7.19 -9.11
#